data_AF-A0A480B148-F1
#
_entry.id   AF-A0A480B148-F1
#
_cell.length_a   1.000
_cell.length_b   1.000
_cell.length_c   1.000
_cell.angle_alpha   90.00
_cell.angle_beta   90.00
_cell.angle_gamma   90.00
#
_symmetry.space_group_name_H-M   'P 1'
#
loop_
_entity.id
_entity.type
_entity.pdbx_description
1 polymer ?
#
loop_
_entity_poly.entity_id
_entity_poly.type
_entity_poly.pdbx_seq_one_letter_code
_entity_poly.pdbx_strand_id
1 'polypeptide(L)' 'MEPTPFIPASHEDRRQLILRTARFELGPAAASSFMDVRNFALGGRTPSELIHSEEGVRQILNEIDAHAGGGPL' A
#
# COMPACT_ATOMS: atom_id res chain seq x y z
N MET A 1 -5.47 -14.16 -15.95
CA MET A 1 -5.70 -13.84 -14.54
C MET A 1 -4.35 -13.59 -13.94
N GLU A 2 -4.06 -12.35 -13.52
CA GLU A 2 -2.83 -12.09 -12.76
C GLU A 2 -2.94 -12.80 -11.41
N PRO A 3 -1.87 -13.44 -10.92
CA PRO A 3 -1.90 -14.09 -9.63
C PRO A 3 -2.17 -13.05 -8.53
N THR A 4 -3.17 -13.29 -7.69
CA THR A 4 -3.41 -12.44 -6.51
C THR A 4 -2.13 -12.39 -5.69
N PRO A 5 -1.59 -11.21 -5.36
CA PRO A 5 -0.37 -11.11 -4.58
C PRO A 5 -0.55 -11.80 -3.24
N PHE A 6 0.47 -12.58 -2.83
CA PHE A 6 0.49 -13.21 -1.52
C PHE A 6 0.53 -12.12 -0.43
N ILE A 7 -0.42 -12.18 0.51
CA ILE A 7 -0.50 -11.25 1.63
C ILE A 7 -0.06 -12.00 2.89
N PRO A 8 1.02 -11.56 3.56
CA PRO A 8 1.48 -12.19 4.78
C PRO A 8 0.40 -12.17 5.88
N ALA A 9 0.41 -13.17 6.76
CA ALA A 9 -0.48 -13.18 7.92
C ALA A 9 -0.03 -12.21 9.02
N SER A 10 1.29 -12.06 9.19
CA SER A 10 1.90 -11.18 10.19
C SER A 10 1.70 -9.70 9.85
N HIS A 11 1.36 -8.91 10.85
CA HIS A 11 1.25 -7.46 10.72
C HIS A 11 2.57 -6.81 10.29
N GLU A 12 3.70 -7.26 10.86
CA GLU A 12 5.02 -6.73 10.51
C GLU A 12 5.39 -7.08 9.07
N ASP A 13 5.12 -8.31 8.64
CA ASP A 13 5.43 -8.74 7.27
C ASP A 13 4.57 -7.99 6.24
N ARG A 14 3.30 -7.73 6.56
CA ARG A 14 2.44 -6.85 5.73
C ARG A 14 3.02 -5.45 5.62
N ARG A 15 3.56 -4.91 6.73
CA ARG A 15 4.14 -3.56 6.76
C ARG A 15 5.38 -3.50 5.89
N GLN A 16 6.25 -4.51 5.99
CA GLN A 16 7.45 -4.62 5.16
C GLN A 16 7.10 -4.80 3.68
N LEU A 17 6.09 -5.61 3.35
CA LEU A 17 5.59 -5.75 1.98
C LEU A 17 5.16 -4.39 1.42
N ILE A 18 4.29 -3.67 2.12
CA ILE A 18 3.77 -2.36 1.67
C ILE A 18 4.91 -1.35 1.49
N LEU A 19 5.79 -1.20 2.47
CA LEU A 19 6.90 -0.23 2.41
C LEU A 19 7.89 -0.57 1.28
N ARG A 20 8.16 -1.85 1.05
CA ARG A 20 9.00 -2.30 -0.05
C ARG A 20 8.38 -1.96 -1.40
N THR A 21 7.09 -2.25 -1.59
CA THR A 21 6.37 -1.94 -2.82
C THR A 21 6.28 -0.43 -3.03
N ALA A 22 5.87 0.34 -2.03
CA ALA A 22 5.81 1.79 -2.10
C ALA A 22 7.17 2.41 -2.44
N ARG A 23 8.27 1.90 -1.88
CA ARG A 23 9.62 2.40 -2.20
C ARG A 23 10.02 2.10 -3.63
N PHE A 24 9.63 0.94 -4.16
CA PHE A 24 9.94 0.54 -5.53
C PHE A 24 9.13 1.35 -6.55
N GLU A 25 7.81 1.50 -6.31
CA GLU A 25 6.88 2.12 -7.25
C GLU A 25 6.81 3.66 -7.13
N LEU A 26 6.84 4.20 -5.91
CA LEU A 26 6.66 5.64 -5.64
C LEU A 26 7.97 6.36 -5.31
N GLY A 27 9.03 5.60 -5.07
CA GLY A 27 10.34 6.10 -4.66
C GLY A 27 10.49 6.31 -3.15
N PRO A 28 11.74 6.52 -2.67
CA PRO A 28 12.06 6.51 -1.23
C PRO A 28 11.40 7.63 -0.42
N ALA A 29 11.21 8.81 -1.03
CA ALA A 29 10.63 9.96 -0.35
C ALA A 29 9.15 9.72 -0.02
N ALA A 30 8.35 9.33 -1.01
CA ALA A 30 6.93 9.03 -0.82
C ALA A 30 6.71 7.86 0.13
N ALA A 31 7.50 6.79 -0.01
CA ALA A 31 7.40 5.61 0.86
C ALA A 31 7.67 5.90 2.34
N SER A 32 8.49 6.91 2.65
CA SER A 32 8.86 7.24 4.04
C SER A 32 7.68 7.72 4.89
N SER A 33 6.70 8.37 4.27
CA SER A 33 5.49 8.88 4.95
C SER A 33 4.23 8.13 4.55
N PHE A 34 4.29 7.25 3.53
CA PHE A 34 3.12 6.62 2.93
C PHE A 34 2.19 5.95 3.95
N MET A 35 2.74 5.25 4.95
CA MET A 35 1.96 4.54 5.96
C MET A 35 1.09 5.45 6.84
N ASP A 36 1.46 6.71 6.99
CA ASP A 36 0.90 7.63 7.98
C ASP A 36 0.18 8.83 7.34
N VAL A 37 0.21 8.94 6.02
CA VAL A 37 -0.50 9.96 5.25
C VAL A 37 -1.90 9.45 4.90
N ARG A 38 -2.91 10.31 5.10
CA ARG A 38 -4.28 10.00 4.66
C ARG A 38 -4.32 9.97 3.14
N ASN A 39 -4.95 8.94 2.59
CA ASN A 39 -5.13 8.78 1.16
C ASN A 39 -6.64 8.79 0.84
N PHE A 40 -7.05 9.64 -0.10
CA PHE A 40 -8.46 9.80 -0.48
C PHE A 40 -9.01 8.57 -1.21
N ALA A 41 -8.21 7.90 -2.04
CA ALA A 41 -8.59 6.65 -2.70
C ALA A 41 -8.78 5.49 -1.69
N LEU A 42 -8.13 5.56 -0.54
CA LEU A 42 -8.34 4.64 0.59
C LEU A 42 -9.53 5.04 1.51
N GLY A 43 -10.37 5.96 1.04
CA GLY A 43 -11.52 6.48 1.79
C GLY A 43 -11.14 7.50 2.87
N GLY A 44 -10.03 8.21 2.70
CA GLY A 44 -9.52 9.19 3.66
C GLY A 44 -8.77 8.58 4.86
N ARG A 45 -8.50 7.28 4.82
CA ARG A 45 -7.72 6.54 5.82
C ARG A 45 -6.25 6.49 5.45
N THR A 46 -5.41 6.23 6.43
CA THR A 46 -4.00 5.91 6.28
C THR A 46 -3.82 4.42 6.00
N PRO A 47 -2.75 4.00 5.30
CA PRO A 47 -2.42 2.57 5.17
C PRO A 47 -2.24 1.86 6.52
N SER A 48 -1.71 2.55 7.54
CA SER A 48 -1.58 2.02 8.91
C SER A 48 -2.94 1.64 9.53
N GLU A 49 -4.04 2.31 9.17
CA GLU A 49 -5.38 1.95 9.66
C GLU A 49 -5.98 0.74 8.92
N LEU A 50 -5.48 0.41 7.73
CA LEU A 50 -6.04 -0.61 6.84
C LEU A 50 -5.30 -1.96 6.89
N ILE A 51 -4.02 -1.94 7.21
CA ILE A 51 -3.09 -3.09 7.19
C ILE A 51 -3.54 -4.31 8.03
N HIS A 52 -4.47 -4.13 8.97
CA HIS A 52 -4.95 -5.17 9.88
C HIS A 52 -5.71 -6.30 9.18
N SER A 53 -6.14 -6.11 7.93
CA SER A 53 -6.88 -7.11 7.14
C SER A 53 -6.21 -7.36 5.80
N GLU A 54 -6.39 -8.57 5.25
CA GLU A 54 -5.92 -8.86 3.88
C GLU A 54 -6.54 -7.91 2.85
N GLU A 55 -7.83 -7.62 3.02
CA GLU A 55 -8.54 -6.72 2.11
C GLU A 55 -7.96 -5.29 2.15
N GLY A 56 -7.67 -4.78 3.35
CA GLY A 56 -6.98 -3.50 3.49
C GLY A 56 -5.59 -3.51 2.87
N VAL A 57 -4.82 -4.61 3.00
CA VAL A 57 -3.53 -4.74 2.32
C VAL A 57 -3.69 -4.74 0.79
N ARG A 58 -4.70 -5.42 0.24
CA ARG A 58 -5.00 -5.37 -1.21
C ARG A 58 -5.29 -3.95 -1.68
N GLN A 59 -6.14 -3.22 -0.94
CA GLN A 59 -6.47 -1.83 -1.28
C GLN A 59 -5.22 -0.94 -1.30
N ILE A 60 -4.36 -1.08 -0.30
CA ILE A 60 -3.10 -0.33 -0.23
C ILE A 60 -2.18 -0.66 -1.42
N LEU A 61 -2.02 -1.94 -1.76
CA LEU A 61 -1.15 -2.36 -2.86
C LEU A 61 -1.70 -1.92 -4.22
N ASN A 62 -3.01 -2.01 -4.44
CA ASN A 62 -3.66 -1.53 -5.65
C ASN A 62 -3.50 -0.02 -5.81
N GLU A 63 -3.53 0.74 -4.71
CA GLU A 63 -3.30 2.18 -4.75
C GLU A 63 -1.86 2.53 -5.13
N ILE A 64 -0.88 1.79 -4.60
CA ILE A 64 0.53 1.97 -4.99
C ILE A 64 0.71 1.69 -6.49
N ASP A 65 0.12 0.62 -7.00
CA ASP A 65 0.16 0.25 -8.42
C ASP A 65 -0.54 1.29 -9.31
N ALA A 66 -1.68 1.82 -8.86
CA ALA A 66 -2.40 2.88 -9.57
C ALA A 66 -1.54 4.14 -9.73
N HIS A 67 -0.82 4.56 -8.70
CA HIS A 67 0.12 5.67 -8.80
C HIS A 67 1.30 5.36 -9.75
N ALA A 68 1.85 4.14 -9.72
CA ALA A 68 2.92 3.73 -10.64
C ALA A 68 2.49 3.78 -12.12
N GLY A 69 1.24 3.41 -12.38
CA GLY A 69 0.61 3.49 -13.70
C GLY A 69 0.26 4.91 -14.18
N GLY A 70 0.57 5.96 -13.40
CA GLY A 70 0.23 7.35 -13.72
C GLY A 70 -1.17 7.79 -13.27
N GLY A 71 -1.79 7.05 -12.36
CA GLY A 71 -3.02 7.45 -11.68
C GLY A 71 -2.82 8.71 -10.83
N PRO A 72 -3.90 9.49 -10.59
CA PRO A 72 -3.81 10.74 -9.84
C PRO A 72 -3.29 10.52 -8.40
N LEU A 73 -2.44 11.44 -7.94
CA LEU A 73 -1.90 11.53 -6.57
C LEU A 73 -2.94 12.02 -5.56
#